data_AF-G2ZWC0-F1
#
_entry.id   AF-G2ZWC0-F1
#
_cell.length_a   1.000
_cell.length_b   1.000
_cell.length_c   1.000
_cell.angle_alpha   90.00
_cell.angle_beta   90.00
_cell.angle_gamma   90.00
#
_symmetry.space_group_name_H-M   'P 1'
#
loop_
_entity.id
_entity.type
_entity.pdbx_description
1 polymer ?
#
loop_
_entity_poly.entity_id
_entity_poly.type
_entity_poly.pdbx_seq_one_letter_code
_entity_poly.pdbx_strand_id
1 'polypeptide(L)'
;MGCRIGFVLAMSAWSAVACTPAIIGPSYTMDVRLADGKPVRCAVNQPMMSPGTSAPLTTRERNEAEVLATQPLRMQVGPRAPYPTPYTAPDIRCVALPV
;
A
#
# COMPACT_ATOMS: atom_id res chain seq x y z
N MET A 1 2.24 40.32 2.91
CA MET A 1 2.51 40.87 4.26
C MET A 1 2.42 39.71 5.25
N GLY A 2 3.38 39.27 6.06
CA GLY A 2 4.67 39.77 6.49
C GLY A 2 4.84 39.28 7.93
N CYS A 3 5.66 38.27 8.20
CA CYS A 3 6.03 37.87 9.56
C CYS A 3 7.55 37.72 9.64
N ARG A 4 8.13 38.40 10.62
CA ARG A 4 9.56 38.69 10.72
C ARG A 4 10.37 37.45 11.10
N ILE A 5 11.52 37.32 10.45
CA ILE A 5 12.51 36.25 10.57
C ILE A 5 13.19 36.32 11.94
N GLY A 6 12.97 35.30 12.77
CA GLY A 6 13.79 35.01 13.95
C GLY A 6 14.71 33.84 13.62
N PHE A 7 16.01 34.10 13.55
CA PHE A 7 17.05 33.12 13.25
C PHE A 7 17.31 32.26 14.49
N VAL A 8 16.89 31.00 14.48
CA VAL A 8 17.29 30.00 15.49
C VAL A 8 17.74 28.73 14.78
N LEU A 9 19.02 28.44 14.95
CA LEU A 9 19.78 27.20 14.75
C LEU A 9 19.13 26.08 13.90
N ALA A 10 19.81 25.82 12.79
CA ALA A 10 19.63 24.69 11.91
C ALA A 10 19.70 23.34 12.66
N MET A 11 18.59 22.61 12.65
CA MET A 11 18.63 21.17 12.44
C MET A 11 17.70 20.88 11.27
N SER A 12 18.27 20.63 10.09
CA SER A 12 17.54 20.11 8.95
C SER A 12 17.17 18.66 9.25
N ALA A 13 16.15 18.46 10.07
CA ALA A 13 15.45 17.20 10.12
C ALA A 13 14.78 17.04 8.76
N TRP A 14 15.38 16.26 7.87
CA TRP A 14 14.69 15.66 6.74
C TRP A 14 13.57 14.81 7.30
N SER A 15 12.43 15.47 7.58
CA SER A 15 11.18 14.78 7.77
C SER A 15 10.86 14.20 6.40
N ALA A 16 11.19 12.92 6.20
CA ALA A 16 10.62 12.16 5.11
C ALA A 16 9.11 12.28 5.31
N VAL A 17 8.47 13.15 4.53
CA VAL A 17 7.02 13.16 4.39
C VAL A 17 6.70 11.82 3.77
N ALA A 18 6.48 10.82 4.63
CA ALA A 18 5.86 9.58 4.22
C ALA A 18 4.43 9.97 3.86
N CYS A 19 4.20 10.28 2.58
CA CYS A 19 2.87 10.34 2.01
C CYS A 19 2.28 8.94 2.17
N THR A 20 1.63 8.67 3.30
CA THR A 20 0.77 7.51 3.43
C THR A 20 -0.31 7.67 2.37
N PRO A 21 -0.47 6.74 1.43
CA PRO A 21 -1.55 6.82 0.47
C PRO A 21 -2.85 6.94 1.25
N ALA A 22 -3.61 8.01 0.99
CA ALA A 22 -4.95 8.16 1.54
C ALA A 22 -5.82 7.10 0.88
N ILE A 23 -5.98 5.97 1.54
CA ILE A 23 -6.85 4.90 1.07
C ILE A 23 -8.28 5.33 1.38
N ILE A 24 -9.00 5.71 0.34
CA ILE A 24 -10.39 6.16 0.44
C ILE A 24 -11.28 5.01 -0.02
N GLY A 25 -11.91 4.33 0.93
CA GLY A 25 -12.79 3.19 0.67
C GLY A 25 -12.05 1.86 0.50
N PRO A 26 -12.77 0.80 0.09
CA PRO A 26 -12.23 -0.56 0.09
C PRO A 26 -11.36 -0.87 -1.14
N SER A 27 -11.21 0.07 -2.08
CA SER A 27 -10.59 -0.16 -3.36
C SER A 27 -9.39 0.76 -3.58
N TYR A 28 -8.22 0.17 -3.79
CA TYR A 28 -6.98 0.92 -3.95
C TYR A 28 -5.91 0.07 -4.63
N THR A 29 -4.89 0.75 -5.14
CA THR A 29 -3.62 0.12 -5.49
C THR A 29 -2.54 0.57 -4.52
N MET A 30 -1.59 -0.32 -4.22
CA MET A 30 -0.43 0.02 -3.40
C MET A 30 0.80 -0.77 -3.82
N ASP A 31 1.96 -0.19 -3.54
CA ASP A 31 3.24 -0.87 -3.66
C ASP A 31 3.63 -1.45 -2.31
N VAL A 32 4.00 -2.73 -2.31
CA VAL A 32 4.55 -3.43 -1.16
C VAL A 32 5.97 -3.88 -1.45
N ARG A 33 6.75 -3.95 -0.39
CA ARG A 33 8.10 -4.53 -0.38
C ARG A 33 7.98 -5.86 0.35
N LEU A 34 8.31 -6.93 -0.34
CA LEU A 34 8.45 -8.25 0.29
C LEU A 34 9.70 -8.28 1.20
N ALA A 35 9.80 -9.30 2.05
CA ALA A 35 10.92 -9.48 2.98
C ALA A 35 12.28 -9.61 2.29
N ASP A 36 12.32 -10.09 1.05
CA ASP A 36 13.50 -10.15 0.18
C ASP A 36 13.78 -8.82 -0.56
N GLY A 37 12.98 -7.78 -0.31
CA GLY A 37 13.09 -6.45 -0.92
C GLY A 37 12.42 -6.30 -2.28
N LYS A 38 11.84 -7.40 -2.83
CA LYS A 38 11.21 -7.41 -4.14
C LYS A 38 10.01 -6.45 -4.17
N PRO A 39 9.96 -5.51 -5.13
CA PRO A 39 8.84 -4.60 -5.27
C PRO A 39 7.65 -5.29 -5.94
N VAL A 40 6.47 -5.14 -5.34
CA VAL A 40 5.23 -5.74 -5.83
C VAL A 40 4.14 -4.68 -5.82
N ARG A 41 3.40 -4.56 -6.93
CA ARG A 41 2.18 -3.76 -6.98
C ARG A 41 1.01 -4.67 -6.68
N CYS A 42 0.14 -4.26 -5.76
CA CYS A 42 -1.12 -4.94 -5.48
C CYS A 42 -2.30 -4.02 -5.79
N ALA A 43 -3.35 -4.60 -6.36
CA ALA A 43 -4.65 -3.98 -6.56
C ALA A 43 -5.67 -4.71 -5.67
N VAL A 44 -6.33 -3.94 -4.80
CA VAL A 44 -7.35 -4.40 -3.87
C VAL A 44 -8.69 -3.89 -4.38
N ASN A 45 -9.63 -4.79 -4.65
CA ASN A 45 -10.96 -4.51 -5.22
C ASN A 45 -10.91 -3.63 -6.49
N GLN A 46 -9.81 -3.71 -7.25
CA GLN A 46 -9.59 -2.95 -8.47
C GLN A 46 -9.08 -3.88 -9.57
N PRO A 47 -9.48 -3.65 -10.83
CA PRO A 47 -8.91 -4.37 -11.94
C PRO A 47 -7.42 -4.08 -12.05
N MET A 48 -6.65 -5.10 -12.37
CA MET A 48 -5.20 -4.99 -12.46
C MET A 48 -4.72 -5.46 -13.83
N MET A 49 -4.03 -4.56 -14.53
CA MET A 49 -3.33 -4.92 -15.75
C MET A 49 -2.00 -5.54 -15.37
N SER A 50 -1.76 -6.79 -15.77
CA SER A 50 -0.44 -7.40 -15.57
C SER A 50 0.56 -6.71 -16.49
N PRO A 51 1.67 -6.14 -15.98
CA PRO A 51 2.77 -5.74 -16.83
C PRO A 51 3.29 -7.00 -17.52
N GLY A 52 3.15 -7.08 -18.84
CA GLY A 52 3.35 -8.32 -19.62
C GLY A 52 4.73 -8.98 -19.51
N THR A 53 5.69 -8.32 -18.87
CA THR A 53 7.09 -8.76 -18.72
C THR A 53 7.48 -9.08 -17.27
N SER A 54 6.52 -9.07 -16.34
CA SER A 54 6.84 -9.35 -14.94
C SER A 54 6.96 -10.84 -14.64
N ALA A 55 8.02 -11.22 -13.92
CA ALA A 55 8.19 -12.59 -13.45
C ALA A 55 7.03 -12.97 -12.51
N PRO A 56 6.44 -14.18 -12.65
CA PRO A 56 5.35 -14.59 -11.78
C PRO A 56 5.82 -14.67 -10.33
N LEU A 57 4.97 -14.20 -9.40
CA LEU A 57 5.20 -14.35 -7.97
C LEU A 57 5.08 -15.83 -7.58
N THR A 58 5.99 -16.30 -6.73
CA THR A 58 5.81 -17.59 -6.07
C THR A 58 4.60 -17.54 -5.14
N THR A 59 4.07 -18.71 -4.74
CA THR A 59 2.94 -18.76 -3.80
C THR A 59 3.26 -18.06 -2.47
N ARG A 60 4.51 -18.19 -1.99
CA ARG A 60 4.96 -17.53 -0.76
C ARG A 60 4.96 -16.01 -0.92
N GLU A 61 5.60 -15.52 -1.98
CA GLU A 61 5.67 -14.08 -2.29
C GLU A 61 4.27 -13.47 -2.48
N ARG A 62 3.37 -14.20 -3.14
CA ARG A 62 1.97 -13.77 -3.33
C ARG A 62 1.23 -13.64 -2.01
N ASN A 63 1.27 -14.68 -1.17
CA ASN A 63 0.59 -14.66 0.12
C ASN A 63 1.11 -13.53 1.01
N GLU A 64 2.42 -13.30 1.02
CA GLU A 64 3.02 -12.18 1.74
C GLU A 64 2.53 -10.83 1.20
N ALA A 65 2.55 -10.64 -0.12
CA ALA A 65 2.06 -9.43 -0.75
C ALA A 65 0.58 -9.16 -0.43
N GLU A 66 -0.28 -10.17 -0.46
CA GLU A 66 -1.71 -10.06 -0.15
C GLU A 66 -1.96 -9.71 1.33
N VAL A 67 -1.19 -10.31 2.24
CA VAL A 67 -1.25 -9.96 3.67
C VAL A 67 -0.83 -8.52 3.91
N LEU A 68 0.24 -8.05 3.27
CA LEU A 68 0.68 -6.65 3.34
C LEU A 68 -0.38 -5.71 2.74
N ALA A 69 -0.95 -6.08 1.59
CA ALA A 69 -1.95 -5.29 0.88
C ALA A 69 -3.27 -5.14 1.64
N THR A 70 -3.63 -6.09 2.52
CA THR A 70 -4.89 -6.05 3.29
C THR A 70 -4.79 -5.31 4.62
N GLN A 71 -3.58 -4.99 5.11
CA GLN A 71 -3.41 -4.27 6.38
C GLN A 71 -4.24 -2.99 6.48
N PRO A 72 -4.32 -2.14 5.43
CA PRO A 72 -5.11 -0.93 5.50
C PRO A 72 -6.63 -1.16 5.65
N LEU A 73 -7.17 -2.23 5.08
CA LEU A 73 -8.60 -2.56 5.23
C LEU A 73 -8.95 -2.90 6.68
N ARG A 74 -8.03 -3.56 7.39
CA ARG A 74 -8.22 -3.94 8.81
C ARG A 74 -8.33 -2.72 9.73
N MET A 75 -7.77 -1.59 9.32
CA MET A 75 -7.85 -0.32 10.05
C MET A 75 -9.16 0.44 9.79
N GLN A 76 -9.83 0.16 8.68
CA GLN A 76 -11.04 0.89 8.26
C GLN A 76 -12.34 0.27 8.81
N VAL A 77 -12.31 -1.02 9.17
CA VAL A 77 -13.51 -1.75 9.58
C VAL A 77 -13.42 -2.16 11.04
N GLY A 78 -14.53 -1.94 11.77
CA GLY A 78 -14.65 -2.31 13.17
C GLY A 78 -14.65 -3.83 13.40
N PRO A 79 -14.74 -4.28 14.66
CA PRO A 79 -14.62 -5.69 15.04
C PRO A 79 -15.75 -6.58 14.49
N ARG A 80 -16.81 -5.99 13.94
CA ARG A 80 -17.93 -6.71 13.31
C ARG A 80 -18.25 -6.07 11.97
N ALA A 81 -18.19 -6.88 10.93
CA ALA A 81 -18.71 -6.57 9.61
C ALA A 81 -19.37 -7.81 9.00
N PRO A 82 -20.41 -7.65 8.17
CA PRO A 82 -21.01 -8.76 7.45
C PRO A 82 -19.99 -9.48 6.56
N TYR A 83 -20.28 -10.73 6.23
CA TYR A 83 -19.51 -11.51 5.27
C TYR A 83 -20.46 -12.06 4.18
N PRO A 84 -20.12 -11.93 2.88
CA PRO A 84 -18.95 -11.23 2.32
C PRO A 84 -19.18 -9.73 2.10
N THR A 85 -18.12 -8.92 2.23
CA THR A 85 -18.08 -7.51 1.82
C THR A 85 -16.71 -7.19 1.18
N PRO A 86 -16.56 -6.07 0.45
CA PRO A 86 -15.24 -5.66 -0.07
C PRO A 86 -14.16 -5.48 1.00
N TYR A 87 -14.53 -5.31 2.27
CA TYR A 87 -13.57 -5.21 3.38
C TYR A 87 -13.24 -6.55 4.03
N THR A 88 -14.17 -7.50 4.03
CA THR A 88 -14.04 -8.82 4.69
C THR A 88 -13.68 -9.95 3.73
N ALA A 89 -13.93 -9.76 2.43
CA ALA A 89 -13.60 -10.67 1.33
C ALA A 89 -13.14 -9.86 0.09
N PRO A 90 -11.99 -9.15 0.17
CA PRO A 90 -11.48 -8.37 -0.96
C PRO A 90 -10.98 -9.26 -2.10
N ASP A 91 -11.17 -8.83 -3.35
CA ASP A 91 -10.41 -9.35 -4.50
C ASP A 91 -9.03 -8.69 -4.48
N ILE A 92 -7.97 -9.49 -4.43
CA ILE A 92 -6.60 -8.98 -4.40
C ILE A 92 -5.82 -9.61 -5.54
N ARG A 93 -5.13 -8.75 -6.29
CA ARG A 93 -4.21 -9.17 -7.33
C ARG A 93 -2.88 -8.49 -7.08
N CYS A 94 -1.80 -9.25 -7.13
CA CYS A 94 -0.45 -8.74 -6.94
C CYS A 94 0.45 -9.20 -8.09
N VAL A 95 1.30 -8.31 -8.58
CA VAL A 95 2.31 -8.59 -9.60
C VAL A 95 3.64 -8.00 -9.20
N ALA A 96 4.73 -8.69 -9.53
CA ALA A 96 6.05 -8.10 -9.33
C ALA A 96 6.20 -6.85 -10.23
N LEU A 97 6.91 -5.85 -9.73
CA LEU A 97 7.32 -4.72 -10.56
C LEU A 97 8.66 -5.04 -11.22
N PRO A 98 8.89 -4.55 -12.45
CA PRO A 98 10.23 -4.57 -13.02
C PRO A 98 11.18 -3.80 -12.10
N VAL A 99 12.34 -4.40 -11.83
CA VAL A 99 13.43 -3.78 -11.05
C VAL A 99 14.33 -2.94 -11.93
#